data_AF-A0A0M9DVE3-F1
#
_entry.id   AF-A0A0M9DVE3-F1
#
_cell.length_a   1.000
_cell.length_b   1.000
_cell.length_c   1.000
_cell.angle_alpha   90.00
_cell.angle_beta   90.00
_cell.angle_gamma   90.00
#
_symmetry.space_group_name_H-M   'P 1'
#
loop_
_entity.id
_entity.type
_entity.pdbx_description
1 polymer ?
#
loop_
_entity_poly.entity_id
_entity_poly.type
_entity_poly.pdbx_seq_one_letter_code
_entity_poly.pdbx_strand_id
1 'polypeptide(L)'
;MTIVDERLYDNIEFRLDNLDIATLSIEADSTNKDLLSNDNITFNCTSNNCVMRLTPSAVCQQDETIVTLVGTDTSGEYKTKTFTVLVNDSTSGSCTEPDVGVLKIDDGPVHNYVGANIQVPVLIRIPQGDSTIYMPITSFGFDIIYSSEELFYINSDTANANAAVQFESNGIFTVDASSSGIIQIEASTIGQGYAPTKAGDYLIYFNFQVNMSADQYDIYIRNVSGDIIDWPLDNGEFTAGYNGDINGDNMITPMDALCAFEKFMSFGGTCTSTTCNIPCSEVQCDVNADGACTPADAFCIMNKYMQDANCIDGK
;
A
#
# COMPACT_ATOMS: atom_id res chain seq x y z
N MET A 1 24.95 -8.81 0.36
CA MET A 1 23.51 -9.10 0.29
C MET A 1 22.87 -7.84 -0.24
N THR A 2 22.56 -7.87 -1.52
CA THR A 2 21.89 -6.79 -2.22
C THR A 2 20.49 -7.31 -2.51
N ILE A 3 19.47 -6.55 -2.12
CA ILE A 3 18.08 -6.86 -2.44
C ILE A 3 17.90 -6.51 -3.91
N VAL A 4 17.45 -7.46 -4.72
CA VAL A 4 17.26 -7.25 -6.16
C VAL A 4 15.83 -7.65 -6.48
N ASP A 5 15.00 -6.64 -6.70
CA ASP A 5 13.62 -6.71 -7.20
C ASP A 5 12.53 -7.02 -6.15
N GLU A 6 11.73 -5.98 -5.83
CA GLU A 6 10.43 -6.07 -5.20
C GLU A 6 9.39 -5.83 -6.30
N ARG A 7 8.89 -6.90 -6.91
CA ARG A 7 7.75 -6.80 -7.84
C ARG A 7 6.72 -7.86 -7.53
N LEU A 8 5.47 -7.40 -7.46
CA LEU A 8 4.28 -8.22 -7.29
C LEU A 8 4.33 -9.43 -8.25
N TYR A 9 3.98 -10.59 -7.70
CA TYR A 9 3.74 -11.87 -8.37
C TYR A 9 4.92 -12.83 -8.62
N ASP A 10 6.15 -12.52 -8.20
CA ASP A 10 7.26 -13.47 -8.33
C ASP A 10 8.01 -13.74 -7.03
N ASN A 11 8.73 -14.87 -7.00
CA ASN A 11 9.57 -15.29 -5.89
C ASN A 11 10.47 -14.13 -5.42
N ILE A 12 10.46 -13.81 -4.13
CA ILE A 12 11.41 -12.85 -3.56
C ILE A 12 12.82 -13.44 -3.70
N GLU A 13 13.65 -12.84 -4.56
CA GLU A 13 15.02 -13.29 -4.85
C GLU A 13 16.03 -12.58 -3.93
N PHE A 14 16.73 -13.35 -3.11
CA PHE A 14 17.86 -12.85 -2.33
C PHE A 14 19.16 -13.33 -2.93
N ARG A 15 20.07 -12.39 -3.21
CA ARG A 15 21.44 -12.70 -3.67
C ARG A 15 22.43 -12.70 -2.51
N LEU A 16 23.06 -13.86 -2.33
CA LEU A 16 24.19 -14.04 -1.44
C LEU A 16 25.47 -14.11 -2.28
N ASP A 17 26.26 -13.04 -2.26
CA ASP A 17 27.54 -12.96 -3.00
C ASP A 17 28.73 -13.35 -2.11
N ASN A 18 29.84 -13.75 -2.76
CA ASN A 18 31.12 -14.04 -2.11
C ASN A 18 31.06 -15.23 -1.13
N LEU A 19 30.25 -16.23 -1.48
CA LEU A 19 30.21 -17.51 -0.78
C LEU A 19 31.21 -18.48 -1.42
N ASP A 20 31.92 -19.26 -0.60
CA ASP A 20 32.69 -20.42 -1.06
C ASP A 20 31.75 -21.64 -1.11
N ILE A 21 30.95 -21.76 -2.18
CA ILE A 21 29.79 -22.66 -2.22
C ILE A 21 30.17 -24.11 -2.55
N ALA A 22 31.44 -24.42 -2.76
CA ALA A 22 31.85 -25.81 -2.96
C ALA A 22 31.55 -26.69 -1.73
N THR A 23 31.34 -26.08 -0.56
CA THR A 23 31.26 -26.76 0.74
C THR A 23 30.22 -26.18 1.71
N LEU A 24 29.40 -25.21 1.28
CA LEU A 24 28.44 -24.51 2.14
C LEU A 24 27.05 -25.16 2.08
N SER A 25 26.48 -25.51 3.24
CA SER A 25 25.06 -25.84 3.39
C SER A 25 24.30 -24.64 3.95
N ILE A 26 23.14 -24.32 3.37
CA ILE A 26 22.26 -23.24 3.85
C ILE A 26 20.95 -23.86 4.30
N GLU A 27 20.54 -23.54 5.52
CA GLU A 27 19.23 -23.89 6.08
C GLU A 27 18.47 -22.61 6.45
N ALA A 28 17.14 -22.69 6.46
CA ALA A 28 16.27 -21.60 6.87
C ALA A 28 15.21 -22.08 7.86
N ASP A 29 14.88 -21.23 8.83
CA ASP A 29 13.79 -21.45 9.76
C ASP A 29 12.92 -20.20 9.86
N SER A 30 11.61 -20.39 9.68
CA SER A 30 10.57 -19.37 9.82
C SER A 30 9.93 -19.47 11.21
N THR A 31 9.73 -18.33 11.87
CA THR A 31 9.00 -18.29 13.16
C THR A 31 7.51 -18.56 13.02
N ASN A 32 6.93 -18.27 11.85
CA ASN A 32 5.53 -18.52 11.51
C ASN A 32 5.45 -19.49 10.31
N LYS A 33 5.35 -20.79 10.61
CA LYS A 33 5.34 -21.87 9.61
C LYS A 33 4.00 -22.01 8.90
N ASP A 34 2.94 -21.48 9.49
CA ASP A 34 1.62 -21.41 8.88
C ASP A 34 1.57 -20.34 7.78
N LEU A 35 2.32 -19.24 7.95
CA LEU A 35 2.56 -18.22 6.93
C LEU A 35 3.58 -18.66 5.87
N LEU A 36 4.73 -19.15 6.32
CA LEU A 36 5.85 -19.53 5.45
C LEU A 36 6.51 -20.77 6.03
N SER A 37 6.14 -21.94 5.52
CA SER A 37 6.78 -23.20 5.88
C SER A 37 8.25 -23.20 5.47
N ASN A 38 9.12 -23.84 6.25
CA ASN A 38 10.54 -23.99 5.91
C ASN A 38 10.72 -24.72 4.56
N ASP A 39 9.80 -25.61 4.19
CA ASP A 39 9.83 -26.32 2.89
C ASP A 39 9.60 -25.38 1.70
N ASN A 40 8.97 -24.22 1.94
CA ASN A 40 8.74 -23.20 0.92
C ASN A 40 9.88 -22.17 0.84
N ILE A 41 10.95 -22.34 1.62
CA ILE A 41 12.16 -21.54 1.55
C ILE A 41 13.19 -22.36 0.76
N THR A 42 13.33 -22.04 -0.52
CA THR A 42 14.21 -22.81 -1.41
C THR A 42 15.45 -22.01 -1.80
N PHE A 43 16.58 -22.69 -1.96
CA PHE A 43 17.85 -22.11 -2.36
C PHE A 43 18.32 -22.73 -3.68
N ASN A 44 18.70 -21.89 -4.63
CA ASN A 44 19.39 -22.32 -5.84
C ASN A 44 20.74 -21.62 -5.92
N CYS A 45 21.82 -22.38 -5.76
CA CYS A 45 23.17 -21.84 -5.73
C CYS A 45 23.95 -22.24 -6.98
N THR A 46 24.58 -21.26 -7.62
CA THR A 46 25.50 -21.47 -8.74
C THR A 46 26.82 -20.78 -8.46
N SER A 47 27.93 -21.54 -8.48
CA SER A 47 29.29 -21.05 -8.26
C SER A 47 29.49 -20.31 -6.93
N ASN A 48 29.36 -18.98 -6.91
CA ASN A 48 29.52 -18.10 -5.74
C ASN A 48 28.27 -17.28 -5.38
N ASN A 49 27.14 -17.53 -6.07
CA ASN A 49 25.88 -16.85 -5.84
C ASN A 49 24.77 -17.85 -5.47
N CYS A 50 23.99 -17.53 -4.44
CA CYS A 50 22.75 -18.22 -4.13
C CYS A 50 21.56 -17.29 -4.32
N VAL A 51 20.50 -17.84 -4.92
CA VAL A 51 19.17 -17.25 -5.03
C VAL A 51 18.26 -17.97 -4.04
N MET A 52 17.80 -17.26 -3.01
CA MET A 52 16.70 -17.75 -2.16
C MET A 52 15.37 -17.41 -2.81
N ARG A 53 14.39 -18.29 -2.70
CA ARG A 53 12.99 -18.07 -3.09
C ARG A 53 12.08 -18.38 -1.91
N LEU A 54 11.14 -17.49 -1.66
CA LEU A 54 10.11 -17.62 -0.62
C LEU A 54 8.74 -17.78 -1.28
N THR A 55 7.99 -18.78 -0.86
CA THR A 55 6.59 -18.97 -1.28
C THR A 55 5.69 -19.04 -0.05
N PRO A 56 4.78 -18.08 0.17
CA PRO A 56 3.80 -18.19 1.25
C PRO A 56 3.04 -19.52 1.20
N SER A 57 2.70 -20.06 2.36
CA SER A 57 2.04 -21.37 2.50
C SER A 57 0.61 -21.36 1.95
N ALA A 58 -0.03 -20.20 1.91
CA ALA A 58 -1.34 -20.01 1.31
C ALA A 58 -1.44 -18.66 0.60
N VAL A 59 -2.44 -18.56 -0.29
CA VAL A 59 -2.88 -17.28 -0.85
C VAL A 59 -3.69 -16.50 0.18
N CYS A 60 -3.78 -15.19 0.02
CA CYS A 60 -4.53 -14.28 0.89
C CYS A 60 -3.99 -14.21 2.33
N GLN A 61 -2.68 -14.33 2.53
CA GLN A 61 -2.06 -14.20 3.86
C GLN A 61 -1.55 -12.76 4.08
N GLN A 62 -1.86 -12.22 5.26
CA GLN A 62 -1.43 -10.90 5.73
C GLN A 62 -0.83 -11.05 7.13
N ASP A 63 0.45 -11.37 7.19
CA ASP A 63 1.14 -11.60 8.45
C ASP A 63 2.66 -11.44 8.26
N GLU A 64 3.40 -11.42 9.36
CA GLU A 64 4.86 -11.37 9.37
C GLU A 64 5.50 -12.65 9.89
N THR A 65 6.72 -12.89 9.43
CA THR A 65 7.59 -13.94 9.98
C THR A 65 9.04 -13.48 10.00
N ILE A 66 9.80 -13.95 10.98
CA ILE A 66 11.24 -13.79 11.00
C ILE A 66 11.85 -15.05 10.40
N VAL A 67 12.62 -14.86 9.32
CA VAL A 67 13.39 -15.95 8.71
C VAL A 67 14.82 -15.88 9.22
N THR A 68 15.29 -16.99 9.80
CA THR A 68 16.67 -17.19 10.22
C THR A 68 17.37 -18.09 9.22
N LEU A 69 18.42 -17.58 8.59
CA LEU A 69 19.34 -18.34 7.75
C LEU A 69 20.52 -18.83 8.57
N VAL A 70 20.90 -20.09 8.36
CA VAL A 70 22.11 -20.70 8.93
C VAL A 70 22.95 -21.24 7.77
N GLY A 71 24.11 -20.62 7.56
CA GLY A 71 25.13 -21.13 6.63
C GLY A 71 26.19 -21.90 7.41
N THR A 72 26.45 -23.15 7.04
CA THR A 72 27.44 -24.03 7.69
C THR A 72 28.44 -24.52 6.65
N ASP A 73 29.73 -24.42 6.95
CA ASP A 73 30.79 -24.94 6.07
C ASP A 73 31.16 -26.40 6.40
N THR A 74 32.01 -27.02 5.57
CA THR A 74 32.49 -28.39 5.81
C THR A 74 33.31 -28.58 7.08
N SER A 75 33.80 -27.49 7.70
CA SER A 75 34.51 -27.55 8.97
C SER A 75 33.55 -27.55 10.17
N GLY A 76 32.27 -27.28 9.94
CA GLY A 76 31.23 -27.18 10.97
C GLY A 76 31.11 -25.78 11.58
N GLU A 77 31.84 -24.78 11.06
CA GLU A 77 31.62 -23.39 11.43
C GLU A 77 30.33 -22.89 10.79
N TYR A 78 29.53 -22.16 11.56
CA TYR A 78 28.27 -21.61 11.10
C TYR A 78 28.17 -20.09 11.31
N LYS A 79 27.39 -19.46 10.43
CA LYS A 79 26.98 -18.06 10.54
C LYS A 79 25.47 -17.98 10.40
N THR A 80 24.87 -17.08 11.17
CA THR A 80 23.43 -16.84 11.12
C THR A 80 23.12 -15.44 10.62
N LYS A 81 21.96 -15.29 9.96
CA LYS A 81 21.40 -14.00 9.59
C LYS A 81 19.88 -14.05 9.68
N THR A 82 19.28 -12.99 10.20
CA THR A 82 17.83 -12.86 10.30
C THR A 82 17.32 -11.69 9.47
N PHE A 83 16.10 -11.81 8.96
CA PHE A 83 15.34 -10.71 8.37
C PHE A 83 13.85 -10.98 8.56
N THR A 84 13.06 -9.91 8.52
CA THR A 84 11.60 -9.98 8.58
C THR A 84 11.04 -10.11 7.17
N VAL A 85 10.07 -10.99 7.01
CA VAL A 85 9.26 -11.13 5.80
C VAL A 85 7.84 -10.74 6.15
N LEU A 86 7.34 -9.71 5.47
CA LEU A 86 5.94 -9.32 5.51
C LEU A 86 5.26 -9.90 4.28
N VAL A 87 4.25 -10.74 4.48
CA VAL A 87 3.40 -11.22 3.38
C VAL A 87 2.15 -10.35 3.38
N ASN A 88 1.85 -9.72 2.26
CA ASN A 88 0.63 -8.94 2.06
C ASN A 88 0.01 -9.34 0.71
N ASP A 89 -0.61 -10.52 0.66
CA ASP A 89 -1.23 -11.03 -0.57
C ASP A 89 -2.65 -10.46 -0.74
N SER A 90 -2.80 -9.50 -1.66
CA SER A 90 -4.04 -8.81 -2.00
C SER A 90 -4.76 -9.39 -3.23
N THR A 91 -4.39 -10.60 -3.69
CA THR A 91 -4.97 -11.17 -4.92
C THR A 91 -6.49 -11.33 -4.87
N SER A 92 -7.17 -10.70 -5.83
CA SER A 92 -8.61 -10.82 -6.06
C SER A 92 -8.94 -12.16 -6.75
N GLY A 93 -9.06 -13.23 -5.96
CA GLY A 93 -9.42 -14.56 -6.45
C GLY A 93 -9.95 -15.45 -5.34
N SER A 94 -11.27 -15.36 -5.08
CA SER A 94 -12.03 -16.13 -4.08
C SER A 94 -11.27 -16.51 -2.80
N CYS A 95 -10.65 -15.52 -2.15
CA CYS A 95 -10.53 -15.58 -0.71
C CYS A 95 -11.98 -15.59 -0.20
N THR A 96 -12.43 -16.66 0.46
CA THR A 96 -13.58 -16.50 1.36
C THR A 96 -13.10 -15.51 2.41
N GLU A 97 -13.61 -14.27 2.33
CA GLU A 97 -13.33 -13.25 3.34
C GLU A 97 -13.54 -13.91 4.70
N PRO A 98 -12.53 -13.93 5.58
CA PRO A 98 -12.63 -14.67 6.83
C PRO A 98 -13.85 -14.15 7.59
N ASP A 99 -14.55 -14.99 8.35
CA ASP A 99 -15.75 -14.60 9.13
C ASP A 99 -15.37 -13.69 10.34
N VAL A 100 -14.49 -12.72 10.15
CA VAL A 100 -14.01 -11.74 11.12
C VAL A 100 -13.94 -10.35 10.47
N GLY A 101 -14.15 -9.29 11.25
CA GLY A 101 -14.05 -7.93 10.73
C GLY A 101 -12.65 -7.60 10.20
N VAL A 102 -12.54 -6.58 9.36
CA VAL A 102 -11.30 -6.13 8.73
C VAL A 102 -11.12 -4.63 8.97
N LEU A 103 -9.88 -4.23 9.25
CA LEU A 103 -9.43 -2.84 9.24
C LEU A 103 -8.63 -2.60 7.95
N LYS A 104 -9.06 -1.64 7.14
CA LYS A 104 -8.53 -1.41 5.79
C LYS A 104 -8.10 0.04 5.61
N ILE A 105 -7.00 0.29 4.88
CA ILE A 105 -6.74 1.58 4.25
C ILE A 105 -7.29 1.53 2.82
N ASP A 106 -8.16 2.45 2.43
CA ASP A 106 -8.52 2.59 1.00
C ASP A 106 -7.37 3.31 0.30
N ASP A 107 -6.80 2.64 -0.68
CA ASP A 107 -5.71 3.14 -1.49
C ASP A 107 -6.20 3.65 -2.85
N GLY A 108 -5.28 4.27 -3.61
CA GLY A 108 -5.60 4.83 -4.92
C GLY A 108 -4.48 5.68 -5.49
N PRO A 109 -4.60 6.10 -6.76
CA PRO A 109 -3.62 6.95 -7.40
C PRO A 109 -3.57 8.30 -6.68
N VAL A 110 -2.35 8.73 -6.38
CA VAL A 110 -2.10 9.99 -5.69
C VAL A 110 -1.19 10.87 -6.50
N HIS A 111 -1.37 12.16 -6.32
CA HIS A 111 -0.45 13.14 -6.85
C HIS A 111 0.93 12.88 -6.27
N ASN A 112 1.92 12.61 -7.12
CA ASN A 112 3.27 12.19 -6.69
C ASN A 112 4.31 13.30 -6.68
N TYR A 113 3.88 14.55 -6.84
CA TYR A 113 4.76 15.70 -6.80
C TYR A 113 4.88 16.23 -5.37
N VAL A 114 6.07 16.72 -5.00
CA VAL A 114 6.35 17.31 -3.69
C VAL A 114 5.38 18.45 -3.39
N GLY A 115 4.78 18.41 -2.20
CA GLY A 115 3.77 19.35 -1.72
C GLY A 115 2.32 18.92 -1.98
N ALA A 116 2.09 17.87 -2.77
CA ALA A 116 0.74 17.37 -3.03
C ALA A 116 0.09 16.81 -1.76
N ASN A 117 -1.22 17.02 -1.62
CA ASN A 117 -1.97 16.48 -0.51
C ASN A 117 -2.48 15.08 -0.86
N ILE A 118 -2.30 14.15 0.06
CA ILE A 118 -2.80 12.78 -0.02
C ILE A 118 -3.77 12.57 1.13
N GLN A 119 -4.99 12.15 0.81
CA GLN A 119 -5.98 11.77 1.81
C GLN A 119 -6.04 10.24 1.88
N VAL A 120 -5.82 9.71 3.07
CA VAL A 120 -5.69 8.28 3.36
C VAL A 120 -6.87 7.87 4.25
N PRO A 121 -7.96 7.36 3.66
CA PRO A 121 -9.08 6.84 4.41
C PRO A 121 -8.75 5.49 5.07
N VAL A 122 -9.14 5.36 6.34
CA VAL A 122 -9.19 4.07 7.04
C VAL A 122 -10.64 3.64 7.22
N LEU A 123 -10.95 2.43 6.80
CA LEU A 123 -12.25 1.78 6.90
C LEU A 123 -12.23 0.66 7.92
N ILE A 124 -13.37 0.48 8.56
CA ILE A 124 -13.67 -0.68 9.37
C ILE A 124 -14.89 -1.41 8.80
N ARG A 125 -14.77 -2.72 8.56
CA ARG A 125 -15.85 -3.52 7.94
C ARG A 125 -16.01 -4.88 8.59
N ILE A 126 -17.18 -5.51 8.40
CA ILE A 126 -17.45 -6.90 8.78
C ILE A 126 -17.90 -7.73 7.56
N PRO A 127 -17.61 -9.05 7.54
CA PRO A 127 -17.97 -9.94 6.44
C PRO A 127 -19.46 -10.25 6.41
N GLN A 128 -19.90 -10.87 5.33
CA GLN A 128 -21.31 -11.17 5.07
C GLN A 128 -21.88 -12.26 6.00
N GLY A 129 -22.35 -11.85 7.17
CA GLY A 129 -23.13 -12.61 8.14
C GLY A 129 -23.90 -11.65 9.05
N ASP A 130 -25.03 -12.09 9.60
CA ASP A 130 -25.94 -11.25 10.39
C ASP A 130 -25.19 -10.39 11.43
N SER A 131 -25.35 -9.06 11.40
CA SER A 131 -24.67 -8.10 12.28
C SER A 131 -24.98 -8.32 13.78
N THR A 132 -25.85 -9.28 14.08
CA THR A 132 -26.20 -9.79 15.40
C THR A 132 -25.15 -10.73 16.00
N ILE A 133 -24.18 -11.21 15.20
CA ILE A 133 -23.12 -12.14 15.63
C ILE A 133 -21.89 -11.39 16.15
N TYR A 134 -21.61 -10.19 15.64
CA TYR A 134 -20.48 -9.38 16.11
C TYR A 134 -20.86 -8.61 17.36
N MET A 135 -20.04 -8.75 18.40
CA MET A 135 -20.12 -7.87 19.55
C MET A 135 -19.72 -6.45 19.10
N PRO A 136 -20.45 -5.41 19.54
CA PRO A 136 -20.06 -4.03 19.29
C PRO A 136 -18.64 -3.77 19.81
N ILE A 137 -17.85 -3.04 19.03
CA ILE A 137 -16.51 -2.61 19.37
C ILE A 137 -16.61 -1.55 20.46
N THR A 138 -16.09 -1.86 21.62
CA THR A 138 -16.05 -0.99 22.79
C THR A 138 -14.67 -0.35 22.99
N SER A 139 -13.61 -0.99 22.49
CA SER A 139 -12.26 -0.44 22.51
C SER A 139 -11.41 -0.97 21.37
N PHE A 140 -10.51 -0.13 20.87
CA PHE A 140 -9.47 -0.53 19.93
C PHE A 140 -8.26 0.40 20.01
N GLY A 141 -7.14 -0.07 19.48
CA GLY A 141 -6.02 0.78 19.13
C GLY A 141 -5.22 0.20 17.97
N PHE A 142 -4.56 1.04 17.20
CA PHE A 142 -3.66 0.65 16.12
C PHE A 142 -2.69 1.78 15.80
N ASP A 143 -1.57 1.44 15.17
CA ASP A 143 -0.59 2.39 14.66
C ASP A 143 -0.69 2.47 13.12
N ILE A 144 -0.51 3.67 12.57
CA ILE A 144 -0.25 3.91 11.15
C ILE A 144 1.23 4.22 10.97
N ILE A 145 1.90 3.43 10.14
CA ILE A 145 3.32 3.57 9.82
C ILE A 145 3.45 4.10 8.40
N TYR A 146 4.27 5.14 8.23
CA TYR A 146 4.56 5.77 6.94
C TYR A 146 6.01 6.24 6.87
N SER A 147 6.54 6.41 5.66
CA SER A 147 7.86 7.00 5.46
C SER A 147 7.80 8.50 5.72
N SER A 148 8.37 8.98 6.83
CA SER A 148 8.45 10.42 7.12
C SER A 148 9.44 11.17 6.24
N GLU A 149 10.24 10.45 5.45
CA GLU A 149 11.07 11.04 4.40
C GLU A 149 10.22 11.38 3.17
N GLU A 150 9.24 10.54 2.85
CA GLU A 150 8.38 10.67 1.66
C GLU A 150 7.09 11.44 1.92
N LEU A 151 6.55 11.35 3.13
CA LEU A 151 5.29 11.97 3.51
C LEU A 151 5.44 12.78 4.80
N PHE A 152 4.76 13.92 4.86
CA PHE A 152 4.60 14.75 6.05
C PHE A 152 3.15 14.68 6.52
N TYR A 153 2.91 14.19 7.73
CA TYR A 153 1.57 14.17 8.32
C TYR A 153 1.08 15.59 8.66
N ILE A 154 -0.10 15.95 8.18
CA ILE A 154 -0.73 17.26 8.43
C ILE A 154 -1.68 17.17 9.62
N ASN A 155 -2.72 16.37 9.48
CA ASN A 155 -3.79 16.20 10.46
C ASN A 155 -4.65 14.96 10.13
N SER A 156 -5.59 14.68 11.01
CA SER A 156 -6.67 13.73 10.78
C SER A 156 -8.02 14.44 10.72
N ASP A 157 -8.95 13.84 9.99
CA ASP A 157 -10.34 14.28 9.88
C ASP A 157 -11.29 13.13 10.21
N THR A 158 -12.19 13.35 11.17
CA THR A 158 -13.27 12.44 11.57
C THR A 158 -14.65 12.98 11.19
N ALA A 159 -14.75 14.20 10.65
CA ALA A 159 -16.04 14.84 10.34
C ALA A 159 -16.85 14.09 9.26
N ASN A 160 -16.15 13.39 8.37
CA ASN A 160 -16.75 12.53 7.34
C ASN A 160 -16.63 11.03 7.67
N ALA A 161 -16.24 10.69 8.90
CA ALA A 161 -15.97 9.34 9.35
C ALA A 161 -17.05 8.86 10.33
N ASN A 162 -18.08 8.21 9.79
CA ASN A 162 -19.28 7.82 10.55
C ASN A 162 -18.99 6.89 11.73
N ALA A 163 -17.90 6.10 11.68
CA ALA A 163 -17.53 5.18 12.74
C ALA A 163 -16.88 5.87 13.96
N ALA A 164 -16.06 6.91 13.75
CA ALA A 164 -15.39 7.62 14.85
C ALA A 164 -16.37 8.35 15.79
N VAL A 165 -17.48 8.86 15.26
CA VAL A 165 -18.47 9.66 16.01
C VAL A 165 -19.00 8.94 17.25
N GLN A 166 -19.13 7.61 17.21
CA GLN A 166 -19.62 6.83 18.36
C GLN A 166 -18.63 6.83 19.53
N PHE A 167 -17.33 6.84 19.24
CA PHE A 167 -16.26 6.87 20.25
C PHE A 167 -16.02 8.29 20.75
N GLU A 168 -16.11 9.31 19.87
CA GLU A 168 -15.99 10.72 20.25
C GLU A 168 -17.15 11.18 21.15
N SER A 169 -18.38 10.75 20.86
CA SER A 169 -19.57 11.22 21.57
C SER A 169 -19.74 10.59 22.96
N ASN A 170 -19.28 9.35 23.14
CA ASN A 170 -19.57 8.52 24.31
C ASN A 170 -18.31 7.87 24.90
N GLY A 171 -17.14 8.47 24.70
CA GLY A 171 -15.87 7.81 24.97
C GLY A 171 -14.64 8.68 24.80
N ILE A 172 -13.55 8.04 24.41
CA ILE A 172 -12.25 8.63 24.10
C ILE A 172 -11.90 8.18 22.68
N PHE A 173 -11.44 9.12 21.86
CA PHE A 173 -10.85 8.85 20.56
C PHE A 173 -9.64 9.78 20.42
N THR A 174 -8.44 9.21 20.39
CA THR A 174 -7.19 9.95 20.40
C THR A 174 -6.35 9.59 19.18
N VAL A 175 -5.74 10.62 18.59
CA VAL A 175 -4.77 10.50 17.51
C VAL A 175 -3.49 11.19 17.97
N ASP A 176 -2.43 10.42 18.19
CA ASP A 176 -1.11 10.93 18.57
C ASP A 176 -0.11 10.74 17.43
N ALA A 177 0.37 11.84 16.86
CA ALA A 177 1.39 11.87 15.82
C ALA A 177 2.68 12.55 16.31
N SER A 178 2.97 12.48 17.61
CA SER A 178 4.18 13.07 18.22
C SER A 178 5.48 12.41 17.77
N SER A 179 5.40 11.17 17.26
CA SER A 179 6.52 10.42 16.71
C SER A 179 6.53 10.49 15.18
N SER A 180 7.68 10.82 14.60
CA SER A 180 7.83 10.86 13.13
C SER A 180 7.63 9.47 12.54
N GLY A 181 6.84 9.37 11.45
CA GLY A 181 6.58 8.11 10.74
C GLY A 181 5.60 7.17 11.44
N ILE A 182 5.02 7.56 12.58
CA ILE A 182 4.06 6.76 13.34
C ILE A 182 2.89 7.65 13.80
N ILE A 183 1.66 7.24 13.53
CA ILE A 183 0.46 7.84 14.11
C ILE A 183 -0.22 6.78 14.95
N GLN A 184 -0.41 7.04 16.24
CA GLN A 184 -1.07 6.11 17.16
C GLN A 184 -2.52 6.50 17.34
N ILE A 185 -3.41 5.52 17.21
CA ILE A 185 -4.85 5.68 17.37
C ILE A 185 -5.29 4.82 18.54
N GLU A 186 -6.01 5.42 19.47
CA GLU A 186 -6.68 4.70 20.56
C GLU A 186 -8.12 5.19 20.69
N ALA A 187 -9.04 4.25 20.87
CA ALA A 187 -10.43 4.58 21.12
C ALA A 187 -11.06 3.64 22.15
N SER A 188 -11.95 4.19 22.96
CA SER A 188 -12.80 3.42 23.87
C SER A 188 -14.12 4.11 24.10
N THR A 189 -15.18 3.36 24.37
CA THR A 189 -16.49 3.91 24.74
C THR A 189 -17.05 3.15 25.94
N ILE A 190 -17.78 3.88 26.79
CA ILE A 190 -18.57 3.32 27.90
C ILE A 190 -20.04 3.08 27.50
N GLY A 191 -20.40 3.37 26.25
CA GLY A 191 -21.75 3.26 25.68
C GLY A 191 -22.04 1.89 25.05
N GLN A 192 -22.93 1.87 24.06
CA GLN A 192 -23.36 0.64 23.37
C GLN A 192 -22.30 0.02 22.43
N GLY A 193 -21.08 0.57 22.38
CA GLY A 193 -20.07 0.18 21.39
C GLY A 193 -20.45 0.61 19.97
N TYR A 194 -19.56 0.33 19.02
CA TYR A 194 -19.79 0.56 17.60
C TYR A 194 -19.97 -0.77 16.86
N ALA A 195 -21.02 -0.88 16.05
CA ALA A 195 -21.24 -2.04 15.20
C ALA A 195 -20.95 -1.64 13.73
N PRO A 196 -19.82 -2.09 13.15
CA PRO A 196 -19.49 -1.77 11.76
C PRO A 196 -20.50 -2.35 10.78
N THR A 197 -20.68 -1.69 9.64
CA THR A 197 -21.54 -2.19 8.57
C THR A 197 -20.80 -3.04 7.56
N LYS A 198 -21.56 -3.82 6.78
CA LYS A 198 -21.04 -4.60 5.66
C LYS A 198 -20.36 -3.74 4.59
N ALA A 199 -20.88 -2.54 4.34
CA ALA A 199 -20.36 -1.67 3.29
C ALA A 199 -18.94 -1.14 3.61
N GLY A 200 -18.51 -1.29 4.86
CA GLY A 200 -17.37 -0.57 5.39
C GLY A 200 -17.79 0.83 5.79
N ASP A 201 -17.36 1.25 6.97
CA ASP A 201 -17.54 2.60 7.45
C ASP A 201 -16.18 3.26 7.60
N TYR A 202 -16.07 4.49 7.11
CA TYR A 202 -14.86 5.27 7.32
C TYR A 202 -14.72 5.61 8.80
N LEU A 203 -13.56 5.24 9.34
CA LEU A 203 -13.16 5.46 10.72
C LEU A 203 -12.42 6.77 10.89
N ILE A 204 -11.49 7.08 9.98
CA ILE A 204 -10.67 8.28 10.04
C ILE A 204 -10.05 8.52 8.68
N TYR A 205 -9.82 9.79 8.34
CA TYR A 205 -9.02 10.19 7.19
C TYR A 205 -7.73 10.83 7.68
N PHE A 206 -6.58 10.34 7.23
CA PHE A 206 -5.30 10.99 7.46
C PHE A 206 -4.92 11.84 6.26
N ASN A 207 -4.54 13.09 6.49
CA ASN A 207 -4.06 13.96 5.44
C ASN A 207 -2.55 14.07 5.53
N PHE A 208 -1.88 13.68 4.46
CA PHE A 208 -0.44 13.79 4.28
C PHE A 208 -0.13 14.82 3.20
N GLN A 209 1.09 15.34 3.26
CA GLN A 209 1.72 16.06 2.18
C GLN A 209 2.91 15.27 1.66
N VAL A 210 3.04 15.14 0.34
CA VAL A 210 4.24 14.54 -0.28
C VAL A 210 5.46 15.39 0.05
N ASN A 211 6.46 14.83 0.72
CA ASN A 211 7.75 15.46 1.02
C ASN A 211 8.82 15.05 -0.01
N MET A 212 8.74 13.84 -0.57
CA MET A 212 9.61 13.35 -1.64
C MET A 212 8.79 12.59 -2.68
N SER A 213 9.03 12.82 -3.97
CA SER A 213 8.36 12.06 -5.03
C SER A 213 8.83 10.61 -5.01
N ALA A 214 7.89 9.68 -4.96
CA ALA A 214 8.14 8.26 -5.10
C ALA A 214 7.15 7.69 -6.11
N ASP A 215 7.48 6.55 -6.70
CA ASP A 215 6.54 5.82 -7.57
C ASP A 215 5.37 5.25 -6.76
N GLN A 216 5.55 5.10 -5.45
CA GLN A 216 4.62 4.53 -4.50
C GLN A 216 4.89 5.08 -3.10
N TYR A 217 3.82 5.31 -2.34
CA TYR A 217 3.87 5.65 -0.93
C TYR A 217 3.19 4.55 -0.14
N ASP A 218 3.97 3.86 0.68
CA ASP A 218 3.46 2.79 1.51
C ASP A 218 2.96 3.30 2.86
N ILE A 219 1.74 2.90 3.21
CA ILE A 219 1.12 3.22 4.49
C ILE A 219 0.53 1.96 5.10
N TYR A 220 1.01 1.60 6.29
CA TYR A 220 0.70 0.33 6.93
C TYR A 220 -0.01 0.51 8.27
N ILE A 221 -0.93 -0.38 8.58
CA ILE A 221 -1.51 -0.56 9.91
C ILE A 221 -0.66 -1.57 10.70
N ARG A 222 -0.34 -1.28 11.97
CA ARG A 222 0.36 -2.19 12.89
C ARG A 222 -0.17 -2.09 14.32
N ASN A 223 0.35 -2.96 15.20
CA ASN A 223 0.17 -2.90 16.65
C ASN A 223 -1.30 -2.78 17.08
N VAL A 224 -2.14 -3.64 16.51
CA VAL A 224 -3.58 -3.64 16.77
C VAL A 224 -3.87 -4.15 18.18
N SER A 225 -4.88 -3.58 18.83
CA SER A 225 -5.29 -3.94 20.18
C SER A 225 -6.80 -3.78 20.39
N GLY A 226 -7.29 -4.26 21.53
CA GLY A 226 -8.71 -4.19 21.91
C GLY A 226 -9.56 -5.23 21.18
N ASP A 227 -10.80 -4.86 20.86
CA ASP A 227 -11.79 -5.78 20.31
C ASP A 227 -11.51 -6.20 18.85
N ILE A 228 -10.53 -5.53 18.21
CA ILE A 228 -10.10 -5.78 16.84
C ILE A 228 -8.74 -6.46 16.74
N ILE A 229 -8.16 -6.94 17.84
CA ILE A 229 -6.78 -7.49 17.87
C ILE A 229 -6.54 -8.66 16.90
N ASP A 230 -7.57 -9.48 16.66
CA ASP A 230 -7.51 -10.63 15.76
C ASP A 230 -8.08 -10.32 14.36
N TRP A 231 -8.33 -9.05 14.04
CA TRP A 231 -8.88 -8.64 12.75
C TRP A 231 -7.77 -8.57 11.70
N PRO A 232 -7.98 -9.10 10.48
CA PRO A 232 -7.07 -8.90 9.37
C PRO A 232 -6.87 -7.42 9.05
N LEU A 233 -5.66 -7.11 8.56
CA LEU A 233 -5.21 -5.76 8.24
C LEU A 233 -4.93 -5.61 6.75
N ASP A 234 -5.73 -4.79 6.10
CA ASP A 234 -5.58 -4.46 4.69
C ASP A 234 -4.86 -3.11 4.55
N ASN A 235 -3.55 -3.16 4.29
CA ASN A 235 -2.68 -1.98 4.19
C ASN A 235 -2.89 -1.24 2.85
N GLY A 236 -2.54 0.05 2.80
CA GLY A 236 -2.77 0.88 1.62
C GLY A 236 -1.52 1.13 0.80
N GLU A 237 -1.66 1.04 -0.53
CA GLU A 237 -0.61 1.30 -1.51
C GLU A 237 -0.95 2.53 -2.38
N PHE A 238 -0.33 3.68 -2.10
CA PHE A 238 -0.63 4.93 -2.82
C PHE A 238 0.38 5.16 -3.95
N THR A 239 0.00 4.76 -5.15
CA THR A 239 0.86 4.89 -6.34
C THR A 239 0.80 6.26 -6.97
N ALA A 240 1.92 6.68 -7.54
CA ALA A 240 2.07 7.93 -8.22
C ALA A 240 1.24 8.08 -9.51
N GLY A 241 0.32 9.05 -9.55
CA GLY A 241 -0.31 9.55 -10.76
C GLY A 241 0.44 10.74 -11.38
N TYR A 242 0.31 10.94 -12.70
CA TYR A 242 0.83 12.03 -13.57
C TYR A 242 2.23 11.88 -14.19
N ASN A 243 2.64 10.66 -14.52
CA ASN A 243 3.81 10.39 -15.35
C ASN A 243 3.67 10.84 -16.83
N GLY A 244 2.55 11.45 -17.23
CA GLY A 244 2.24 11.82 -18.62
C GLY A 244 1.50 10.75 -19.42
N ASP A 245 1.34 9.55 -18.83
CA ASP A 245 0.54 8.46 -19.36
C ASP A 245 -0.87 8.59 -18.78
N ILE A 246 -1.71 9.27 -19.56
CA ILE A 246 -3.08 9.59 -19.18
C ILE A 246 -3.96 8.34 -19.22
N ASN A 247 -3.61 7.41 -20.09
CA ASN A 247 -4.41 6.22 -20.36
C ASN A 247 -3.98 4.99 -19.53
N GLY A 248 -2.85 5.08 -18.82
CA GLY A 248 -2.30 4.05 -17.95
C GLY A 248 -1.57 2.92 -18.67
N ASP A 249 -1.15 3.08 -19.94
CA ASP A 249 -0.47 2.05 -20.75
C ASP A 249 1.05 1.96 -20.52
N ASN A 250 1.58 2.69 -19.54
CA ASN A 250 2.99 2.85 -19.19
C ASN A 250 3.87 3.40 -20.33
N MET A 251 3.26 3.97 -21.36
CA MET A 251 3.94 4.70 -22.42
C MET A 251 3.35 6.10 -22.54
N ILE A 252 4.18 7.03 -22.97
CA ILE A 252 3.75 8.42 -23.11
C ILE A 252 3.65 8.67 -24.59
N THR A 253 2.43 8.70 -25.11
CA THR A 253 2.15 8.68 -26.55
C THR A 253 1.29 9.86 -27.01
N PRO A 254 1.15 10.07 -28.33
CA PRO A 254 0.17 11.01 -28.87
C PRO A 254 -1.27 10.74 -28.44
N MET A 255 -1.60 9.50 -28.05
CA MET A 255 -2.95 9.15 -27.59
C MET A 255 -3.23 9.77 -26.21
N ASP A 256 -2.25 9.75 -25.29
CA ASP A 256 -2.36 10.36 -23.96
C ASP A 256 -2.61 11.87 -24.05
N ALA A 257 -1.89 12.50 -24.97
CA ALA A 257 -2.07 13.91 -25.30
C ALA A 257 -3.48 14.19 -25.85
N LEU A 258 -3.98 13.33 -26.74
CA LEU A 258 -5.31 13.48 -27.32
C LEU A 258 -6.42 13.39 -26.26
N CYS A 259 -6.28 12.51 -25.28
CA CYS A 259 -7.30 12.34 -24.24
C CYS A 259 -7.30 13.48 -23.23
N ALA A 260 -6.12 13.99 -22.87
CA ALA A 260 -6.00 15.23 -22.11
C ALA A 260 -6.66 16.40 -22.86
N PHE A 261 -6.44 16.48 -24.17
CA PHE A 261 -7.03 17.51 -25.02
C PHE A 261 -8.55 17.40 -25.15
N GLU A 262 -9.09 16.19 -25.30
CA GLU A 262 -10.53 15.96 -25.41
C GLU A 262 -11.28 16.32 -24.13
N LYS A 263 -10.70 16.09 -22.94
CA LYS A 263 -11.26 16.59 -21.69
C LYS A 263 -11.35 18.12 -21.67
N PHE A 264 -10.29 18.82 -22.10
CA PHE A 264 -10.33 20.27 -22.25
C PHE A 264 -11.41 20.74 -23.24
N MET A 265 -11.48 20.12 -24.42
CA MET A 265 -12.45 20.50 -25.47
C MET A 265 -13.91 20.35 -25.04
N SER A 266 -14.14 19.64 -23.94
CA SER A 266 -15.45 19.26 -23.46
C SER A 266 -15.98 20.10 -22.29
N PHE A 267 -15.26 21.18 -21.93
CA PHE A 267 -15.61 22.14 -20.88
C PHE A 267 -16.95 22.89 -21.10
N GLY A 268 -17.68 22.59 -22.19
CA GLY A 268 -19.04 23.06 -22.49
C GLY A 268 -20.19 22.08 -22.13
N GLY A 269 -19.90 20.94 -21.50
CA GLY A 269 -20.90 20.11 -20.81
C GLY A 269 -21.41 18.86 -21.52
N THR A 270 -20.66 18.28 -22.47
CA THR A 270 -21.10 17.05 -23.17
C THR A 270 -20.04 15.96 -23.35
N CYS A 271 -18.88 15.99 -22.67
CA CYS A 271 -18.03 14.80 -22.66
C CYS A 271 -18.46 13.82 -21.59
N THR A 272 -18.93 12.69 -22.07
CA THR A 272 -19.12 11.47 -21.29
C THR A 272 -17.83 10.66 -21.17
N SER A 273 -16.94 10.71 -22.18
CA SER A 273 -15.66 9.99 -22.20
C SER A 273 -14.68 10.56 -23.24
N THR A 274 -13.39 10.38 -23.00
CA THR A 274 -12.31 10.63 -23.99
C THR A 274 -12.08 9.39 -24.86
N THR A 275 -11.26 9.51 -25.91
CA THR A 275 -10.79 8.44 -26.80
C THR A 275 -9.91 7.42 -26.06
N CYS A 276 -9.39 7.77 -24.88
CA CYS A 276 -8.75 6.83 -23.95
C CYS A 276 -9.78 6.00 -23.18
N ASN A 277 -11.07 6.16 -23.48
CA ASN A 277 -12.20 5.55 -22.79
C ASN A 277 -12.28 5.91 -21.30
N ILE A 278 -11.67 7.02 -20.87
CA ILE A 278 -11.73 7.51 -19.48
C ILE A 278 -12.81 8.59 -19.37
N PRO A 279 -13.69 8.54 -18.34
CA PRO A 279 -14.65 9.60 -18.07
C PRO A 279 -13.95 10.95 -17.90
N CYS A 280 -14.50 12.02 -18.49
CA CYS A 280 -13.87 13.33 -18.38
C CYS A 280 -13.74 13.85 -16.93
N SER A 281 -14.52 13.34 -15.96
CA SER A 281 -14.31 13.62 -14.52
C SER A 281 -13.01 13.02 -13.98
N GLU A 282 -12.56 11.92 -14.56
CA GLU A 282 -11.49 11.05 -14.03
C GLU A 282 -10.18 11.15 -14.83
N VAL A 283 -10.21 11.70 -16.05
CA VAL A 283 -8.97 11.90 -16.83
C VAL A 283 -8.03 12.80 -16.06
N GLN A 284 -6.87 12.27 -15.69
CA GLN A 284 -5.78 12.96 -15.00
C GLN A 284 -4.93 13.80 -15.96
N CYS A 285 -5.62 14.61 -16.76
CA CYS A 285 -5.03 15.37 -17.85
C CYS A 285 -4.12 16.50 -17.38
N ASP A 286 -4.18 16.89 -16.12
CA ASP A 286 -3.36 17.95 -15.53
C ASP A 286 -1.94 17.42 -15.25
N VAL A 287 -1.25 16.95 -16.29
CA VAL A 287 0.10 16.39 -16.18
C VAL A 287 1.13 17.48 -15.87
N ASN A 288 0.81 18.73 -16.20
CA ASN A 288 1.60 19.88 -15.80
C ASN A 288 1.26 20.34 -14.35
N ALA A 289 0.29 19.72 -13.69
CA ALA A 289 -0.16 19.99 -12.32
C ALA A 289 -0.52 21.46 -12.03
N ASP A 290 -1.06 22.19 -13.03
CA ASP A 290 -1.50 23.60 -12.93
C ASP A 290 -2.94 23.76 -12.38
N GLY A 291 -3.58 22.65 -12.03
CA GLY A 291 -4.94 22.59 -11.47
C GLY A 291 -6.04 22.68 -12.54
N ALA A 292 -5.66 22.74 -13.83
CA ALA A 292 -6.59 22.78 -14.94
C ALA A 292 -6.25 21.74 -16.00
N CYS A 293 -7.27 21.36 -16.76
CA CYS A 293 -7.09 20.54 -17.94
C CYS A 293 -7.04 21.44 -19.17
N THR A 294 -5.87 21.67 -19.76
CA THR A 294 -5.72 22.61 -20.88
C THR A 294 -5.04 21.97 -22.10
N PRO A 295 -5.04 22.63 -23.27
CA PRO A 295 -4.23 22.18 -24.40
C PRO A 295 -2.73 22.14 -24.11
N ALA A 296 -2.25 22.89 -23.12
CA ALA A 296 -0.84 22.88 -22.75
C ALA A 296 -0.42 21.54 -22.16
N ASP A 297 -1.29 20.86 -21.41
CA ASP A 297 -1.05 19.53 -20.86
C ASP A 297 -0.90 18.46 -21.94
N ALA A 298 -1.83 18.49 -22.90
CA ALA A 298 -1.77 17.65 -24.08
C ALA A 298 -0.47 17.87 -24.88
N PHE A 299 -0.09 19.14 -25.08
CA PHE A 299 1.15 19.48 -25.78
C PHE A 299 2.39 19.02 -25.02
N CYS A 300 2.34 19.05 -23.69
CA CYS A 300 3.41 18.60 -22.84
C CYS A 300 3.63 17.08 -22.94
N ILE A 301 2.56 16.29 -22.91
CA ILE A 301 2.61 14.84 -23.15
C ILE A 301 3.22 14.53 -24.53
N MET A 302 2.81 15.29 -25.56
CA MET A 302 3.34 15.14 -26.91
C MET A 302 4.83 15.47 -27.00
N ASN A 303 5.30 16.55 -26.36
CA ASN A 303 6.71 16.90 -26.35
C ASN A 303 7.55 15.82 -25.63
N LYS A 304 7.02 15.20 -24.57
CA LYS A 304 7.69 14.08 -23.89
C LYS A 304 7.85 12.88 -24.83
N TYR A 305 6.79 12.51 -25.54
CA TYR A 305 6.85 11.46 -26.56
C TYR A 305 7.92 11.75 -27.65
N MET A 306 8.02 13.00 -28.09
CA MET A 306 9.00 13.43 -29.10
C MET A 306 10.44 13.53 -28.57
N GLN A 307 10.66 13.30 -27.27
CA GLN A 307 11.95 13.51 -26.59
C GLN A 307 12.44 14.97 -26.67
N ASP A 308 11.49 15.89 -26.83
CA ASP A 308 11.72 17.32 -26.79
C ASP A 308 11.50 17.85 -25.37
N ALA A 309 11.86 19.11 -25.16
CA ALA A 309 11.62 19.80 -23.89
C ALA A 309 10.13 19.77 -23.53
N ASN A 310 9.81 19.17 -22.39
CA ASN A 310 8.46 18.91 -21.94
C ASN A 310 8.29 19.22 -20.44
N CYS A 311 7.04 19.30 -19.99
CA CYS A 311 6.69 19.68 -18.62
C CYS A 311 6.56 18.49 -17.65
N ILE A 312 6.76 17.25 -18.12
CA ILE A 312 6.71 16.02 -17.31
C ILE A 312 8.14 15.64 -16.84
N ASP A 313 9.14 15.71 -17.70
CA ASP A 313 10.57 15.44 -17.38
C ASP A 313 11.33 16.69 -16.94
N GLY A 314 10.75 17.86 -17.18
CA GLY A 314 11.27 19.17 -16.79
C GLY A 314 10.79 19.64 -15.42
N LYS A 315 10.28 18.73 -14.58
CA LYS A 315 9.90 18.97 -13.18
C LYS A 315 10.88 18.27 -12.25
#